data_AF-A0A645D755-F1
#
_entry.id   AF-A0A645D755-F1
#
_cell.length_a   1.000
_cell.length_b   1.000
_cell.length_c   1.000
_cell.angle_alpha   90.00
_cell.angle_beta   90.00
_cell.angle_gamma   90.00
#
_symmetry.space_group_name_H-M   'P 1'
#
loop_
_entity.id
_entity.type
_entity.pdbx_description
1 polymer ?
#
loop_
_entity_poly.entity_id
_entity_poly.type
_entity_poly.pdbx_seq_one_letter_code
_entity_poly.pdbx_strand_id
1 'polypeptide(L)'
;MEAKAVNGATFKIIVDTAKSTISLRVPRTAFGEGDPTTWGYAGMVMSQDGYPSPGVWRVRDVKAIAEQWRIGGGSDTATNQTRILDLVWAGTDVTQESMLSGFTPSTALVDTLGADDFAQIQLLTIK
;
A
#
# COMPACT_ATOMS: atom_id res chain seq x y z
N MET A 1 -8.81 9.13 -10.77
CA MET A 1 -8.06 10.13 -9.99
C MET A 1 -6.62 9.67 -9.96
N GLU A 2 -5.69 10.43 -10.49
CA GLU A 2 -4.25 10.07 -10.44
C GLU A 2 -3.73 10.36 -9.03
N ALA A 3 -3.03 9.40 -8.41
CA ALA A 3 -2.42 9.61 -7.11
C ALA A 3 -1.29 10.66 -7.24
N LYS A 4 -1.54 11.89 -6.77
CA LYS A 4 -0.56 12.97 -6.83
C LYS A 4 0.20 13.05 -5.52
N ALA A 5 1.53 13.09 -5.62
CA ALA A 5 2.37 13.42 -4.47
C ALA A 5 2.01 14.81 -3.95
N VAL A 6 1.83 14.94 -2.64
CA VAL A 6 1.63 16.25 -2.00
C VAL A 6 2.99 16.88 -1.77
N ASN A 7 3.43 17.70 -2.73
CA ASN A 7 4.71 18.40 -2.63
C ASN A 7 4.74 19.35 -1.43
N GLY A 8 5.80 19.28 -0.62
CA GLY A 8 6.00 20.16 0.54
C GLY A 8 5.24 19.77 1.80
N ALA A 9 4.44 18.70 1.78
CA ALA A 9 3.80 18.19 2.99
C ALA A 9 4.84 17.54 3.91
N THR A 10 5.25 18.26 4.95
CA THR A 10 6.04 17.70 6.04
C THR A 10 5.11 17.12 7.10
N PHE A 11 5.27 15.84 7.40
CA PHE A 11 4.61 15.19 8.54
C PHE A 11 5.65 14.77 9.57
N LYS A 12 5.24 14.72 10.84
CA LYS A 12 6.10 14.27 11.94
C LYS A 12 5.80 12.81 12.24
N ILE A 13 6.83 11.97 12.24
CA ILE A 13 6.76 10.61 12.73
C ILE A 13 7.20 10.60 14.19
N ILE A 14 6.42 9.96 15.05
CA ILE A 14 6.74 9.76 16.46
C ILE A 14 6.71 8.27 16.73
N VAL A 15 7.81 7.73 17.24
CA VAL A 15 7.94 6.31 17.58
C VAL A 15 7.95 6.17 19.09
N ASP A 16 7.02 5.38 19.61
CA ASP A 16 6.95 4.97 21.02
C ASP A 16 7.20 3.46 21.09
N THR A 17 8.43 3.09 21.40
CA THR A 17 8.85 1.68 21.47
C THR A 17 8.29 0.95 22.69
N ALA A 18 7.98 1.65 23.77
CA ALA A 18 7.40 1.04 24.97
C ALA A 18 5.95 0.59 24.72
N LYS A 19 5.26 1.24 23.78
CA LYS A 19 3.88 0.93 23.38
C LYS A 19 3.76 0.30 22.00
N SER A 20 4.87 -0.04 21.35
CA SER A 20 4.90 -0.55 19.97
C SER A 20 4.06 0.30 19.00
N THR A 21 4.12 1.63 19.15
CA THR A 21 3.24 2.56 18.43
C THR A 21 4.04 3.51 17.55
N ILE A 22 3.61 3.68 16.30
CA ILE A 22 4.09 4.72 15.40
C ILE A 22 2.93 5.69 15.15
N SER A 23 3.14 6.98 15.45
CA SER A 23 2.16 8.03 15.22
C SER A 23 2.64 8.97 14.13
N LEU A 24 1.81 9.18 13.11
CA LEU A 24 2.03 10.19 12.08
C LEU A 24 1.19 11.42 12.39
N ARG A 25 1.82 12.58 12.49
CA ARG A 25 1.14 13.87 12.58
C ARG A 25 1.24 14.59 11.25
N VAL A 26 0.12 14.68 10.55
CA VAL A 26 0.01 15.31 9.24
C VAL A 26 -0.73 16.64 9.39
N PRO A 27 -0.23 17.76 8.85
CA PRO A 27 -0.97 19.02 8.81
C PRO A 27 -2.30 18.83 8.08
N ARG A 28 -3.41 19.35 8.63
CA ARG A 28 -4.73 19.23 8.00
C ARG A 28 -4.75 19.80 6.58
N THR A 29 -3.99 20.88 6.35
CA THR A 29 -3.85 21.53 5.05
C THR A 29 -3.29 20.61 3.96
N ALA A 30 -2.59 19.51 4.32
CA ALA A 30 -2.08 18.55 3.35
C ALA A 30 -3.19 17.71 2.70
N PHE A 31 -4.38 17.63 3.31
CA PHE A 31 -5.52 16.87 2.79
C PHE A 31 -6.49 17.70 1.95
N GLY A 32 -6.25 19.02 1.81
CA GLY A 32 -7.13 19.91 1.07
C GLY A 32 -8.44 20.24 1.78
N GLU A 33 -9.50 20.47 1.00
CA GLU A 33 -10.85 20.75 1.49
C GLU A 33 -11.68 19.45 1.59
N GLY A 34 -12.63 19.42 2.52
CA GLY A 34 -13.55 18.29 2.71
C GLY A 34 -13.75 17.94 4.19
N ASP A 35 -14.70 17.04 4.44
CA ASP A 35 -14.99 16.53 5.78
C ASP A 35 -14.33 15.16 5.98
N PRO A 36 -13.28 15.05 6.83
CA PRO A 36 -12.61 13.78 7.11
C PRO A 36 -13.54 12.69 7.63
N THR A 37 -14.68 13.05 8.23
CA THR A 37 -15.68 12.08 8.71
C THR A 37 -16.40 11.35 7.57
N THR A 38 -16.25 11.83 6.34
CA THR A 38 -16.89 11.24 5.14
C THR A 38 -15.91 10.49 4.23
N TRP A 39 -14.62 10.48 4.55
CA TRP A 39 -13.60 9.88 3.70
C TRP A 39 -13.51 8.37 3.86
N GLY A 40 -12.99 7.72 2.81
CA GLY A 40 -12.50 6.34 2.86
C GLY A 40 -10.98 6.32 3.13
N TYR A 41 -10.54 5.45 4.02
CA TYR A 41 -9.15 5.31 4.44
C TYR A 41 -8.63 3.91 4.13
N ALA A 42 -7.36 3.81 3.75
CA ALA A 42 -6.64 2.54 3.68
C ALA A 42 -5.34 2.67 4.48
N GLY A 43 -5.14 1.77 5.44
CA GLY A 43 -3.87 1.62 6.15
C GLY A 43 -3.21 0.33 5.72
N MET A 44 -1.94 0.39 5.31
CA MET A 44 -1.21 -0.78 4.83
C MET A 44 0.23 -0.78 5.36
N VAL A 45 0.74 -1.97 5.65
CA VAL A 45 2.14 -2.20 5.99
C VAL A 45 2.90 -2.57 4.72
N MET A 46 3.99 -1.85 4.47
CA MET A 46 4.86 -2.07 3.33
C MET A 46 6.33 -2.03 3.79
N SER A 47 7.22 -2.50 2.93
CA SER A 47 8.65 -2.35 3.13
C SER A 47 9.16 -1.00 2.62
N GLN A 48 10.38 -0.64 3.02
CA GLN A 48 11.10 0.52 2.51
C GLN A 48 12.34 0.07 1.74
N ASP A 49 12.53 0.63 0.54
CA ASP A 49 13.69 0.38 -0.32
C ASP A 49 14.35 1.69 -0.76
N GLY A 50 15.68 1.76 -0.63
CA GLY A 50 16.50 2.85 -1.16
C GLY A 50 16.78 2.72 -2.65
N TYR A 51 16.68 1.51 -3.20
CA TYR A 51 16.94 1.17 -4.60
C TYR A 51 15.79 0.33 -5.18
N PRO A 52 14.56 0.88 -5.24
CA PRO A 52 13.41 0.15 -5.75
C PRO A 52 13.55 -0.11 -7.26
N SER A 53 12.81 -1.11 -7.74
CA SER A 53 12.67 -1.37 -9.17
C SER A 53 12.06 -0.15 -9.91
N PRO A 54 12.37 0.02 -11.22
CA PRO A 54 11.83 1.14 -12.00
C PRO A 54 10.31 1.23 -11.90
N GLY A 55 9.79 2.44 -11.69
CA GLY A 55 8.35 2.69 -11.51
C GLY A 55 7.79 2.36 -10.11
N VAL A 56 8.56 1.72 -9.23
CA VAL A 56 8.13 1.39 -7.86
C VAL A 56 8.58 2.47 -6.87
N TRP A 57 7.67 2.94 -6.02
CA TRP A 57 7.94 4.03 -5.09
C TRP A 57 8.55 3.55 -3.77
N ARG A 58 9.88 3.37 -3.73
CA ARG A 58 10.63 3.06 -2.49
C ARG A 58 10.07 1.89 -1.66
N VAL A 59 9.47 0.91 -2.32
CA VAL A 59 8.98 -0.35 -1.70
C VAL A 59 9.78 -1.50 -2.32
N ARG A 60 10.16 -2.49 -1.50
CA ARG A 60 10.90 -3.67 -1.97
C ARG A 60 9.98 -4.57 -2.80
N ASP A 61 10.57 -5.25 -3.77
CA ASP A 61 9.89 -6.32 -4.48
C ASP A 61 9.65 -7.54 -3.59
N VAL A 62 8.57 -8.25 -3.90
CA VAL A 62 8.23 -9.56 -3.34
C VAL A 62 8.59 -10.61 -4.38
N LYS A 63 9.55 -11.47 -4.03
CA LYS A 63 10.10 -12.52 -4.88
C LYS A 63 9.41 -13.84 -4.59
N ALA A 64 9.55 -14.84 -5.47
CA ALA A 64 9.04 -16.17 -5.17
C ALA A 64 9.75 -16.77 -3.93
N ILE A 65 11.06 -16.61 -3.86
CA ILE A 65 11.90 -17.07 -2.74
C ILE A 65 12.47 -15.85 -2.02
N ALA A 66 12.47 -15.89 -0.68
CA ALA A 66 13.04 -14.82 0.14
C ALA A 66 14.57 -14.71 -0.04
N GLU A 67 15.09 -13.49 -0.01
CA GLU A 67 16.53 -13.21 -0.07
C GLU A 67 16.90 -12.22 1.05
N GLN A 68 18.19 -12.00 1.32
CA GLN A 68 18.67 -11.16 2.42
C GLN A 68 18.06 -9.74 2.45
N TRP A 69 17.64 -9.21 1.29
CA TRP A 69 17.06 -7.87 1.15
C TRP A 69 15.74 -7.83 0.36
N ARG A 70 15.10 -8.99 0.17
CA ARG A 70 13.85 -9.13 -0.58
C ARG A 70 12.85 -9.99 0.19
N ILE A 71 11.59 -9.57 0.15
CA ILE A 71 10.49 -10.34 0.74
C ILE A 71 10.23 -11.54 -0.16
N GLY A 72 9.87 -12.70 0.41
CA GLY A 72 9.50 -13.91 -0.35
C GLY A 72 7.99 -14.17 -0.35
N GLY A 73 7.54 -15.17 -1.12
CA GLY A 73 6.15 -15.62 -1.17
C GLY A 73 5.30 -15.03 -2.29
N GLY A 74 5.90 -14.27 -3.20
CA GLY A 74 5.23 -13.70 -4.38
C GLY A 74 5.51 -14.49 -5.66
N SER A 75 5.56 -13.77 -6.78
CA SER A 75 5.86 -14.27 -8.11
C SER A 75 7.07 -13.53 -8.68
N ASP A 76 7.98 -14.24 -9.36
CA ASP A 76 9.07 -13.59 -10.10
C ASP A 76 8.64 -13.05 -11.48
N THR A 77 7.44 -13.38 -11.93
CA THR A 77 6.95 -13.05 -13.29
C THR A 77 5.74 -12.14 -13.30
N ALA A 78 4.93 -12.12 -12.24
CA ALA A 78 3.74 -11.29 -12.20
C ALA A 78 4.09 -9.81 -11.99
N THR A 79 3.82 -8.99 -12.99
CA THR A 79 4.00 -7.52 -12.95
C THR A 79 3.00 -6.87 -12.00
N ASN A 80 1.79 -7.42 -11.87
CA ASN A 80 0.64 -6.84 -11.16
C ASN A 80 0.44 -7.36 -9.73
N GLN A 81 1.38 -8.15 -9.20
CA GLN A 81 1.30 -8.59 -7.82
C GLN A 81 1.42 -7.44 -6.82
N THR A 82 0.85 -7.63 -5.64
CA THR A 82 0.94 -6.65 -4.55
C THR A 82 2.33 -6.70 -3.88
N ARG A 83 2.71 -5.58 -3.27
CA ARG A 83 3.87 -5.47 -2.37
C ARG A 83 3.45 -5.10 -0.94
N ILE A 84 2.15 -5.26 -0.66
CA ILE A 84 1.53 -4.99 0.63
C ILE A 84 1.73 -6.22 1.51
N LEU A 85 2.25 -6.02 2.71
CA LEU A 85 2.47 -7.10 3.68
C LEU A 85 1.22 -7.35 4.51
N ASP A 86 0.51 -6.29 4.87
CA ASP A 86 -0.66 -6.34 5.76
C ASP A 86 -1.57 -5.13 5.51
N LEU A 87 -2.87 -5.28 5.76
CA LEU A 87 -3.89 -4.26 5.68
C LEU A 87 -4.55 -4.06 7.06
N VAL A 88 -4.67 -2.80 7.46
CA VAL A 88 -5.59 -2.44 8.54
C VAL A 88 -7.01 -2.71 8.04
N TRP A 89 -7.63 -3.76 8.56
CA TRP A 89 -8.94 -4.20 8.10
C TRP A 89 -9.81 -4.71 9.24
N ALA A 90 -11.09 -4.31 9.25
CA ALA A 90 -12.05 -4.67 10.30
C ALA A 90 -12.70 -6.05 10.08
N GLY A 91 -12.51 -6.66 8.90
CA GLY A 91 -12.70 -8.11 8.69
C GLY A 91 -14.12 -8.65 8.78
N THR A 92 -15.16 -7.87 8.44
CA THR A 92 -16.54 -8.37 8.61
C THR A 92 -17.04 -9.24 7.45
N ASP A 93 -16.75 -8.88 6.20
CA ASP A 93 -17.38 -9.53 5.03
C ASP A 93 -16.38 -10.02 3.96
N VAL A 94 -15.15 -9.51 3.98
CA VAL A 94 -14.07 -9.89 3.05
C VAL A 94 -12.77 -10.00 3.83
N THR A 95 -11.94 -11.00 3.50
CA THR A 95 -10.64 -11.21 4.14
C THR A 95 -9.54 -10.40 3.43
N GLN A 96 -8.47 -10.07 4.16
CA GLN A 96 -7.26 -9.49 3.56
C GLN A 96 -6.71 -10.36 2.44
N GLU A 97 -6.64 -11.69 2.66
CA GLU A 97 -6.13 -12.63 1.67
C GLU A 97 -6.91 -12.56 0.36
N SER A 98 -8.25 -12.53 0.44
CA SER A 98 -9.13 -12.41 -0.73
C SER A 98 -8.88 -11.10 -1.49
N MET A 99 -8.73 -9.97 -0.78
CA MET A 99 -8.42 -8.69 -1.43
C MET A 99 -7.04 -8.68 -2.08
N LEU A 100 -6.00 -9.08 -1.36
CA LEU A 100 -4.62 -9.02 -1.84
C LEU A 100 -4.30 -10.07 -2.92
N SER A 101 -5.08 -11.14 -3.00
CA SER A 101 -4.97 -12.19 -4.03
C SER A 101 -6.02 -12.05 -5.15
N GLY A 102 -6.88 -11.03 -5.08
CA GLY A 102 -8.02 -10.82 -5.97
C GLY A 102 -7.68 -10.32 -7.37
N PHE A 103 -6.58 -10.80 -7.96
CA PHE A 103 -6.11 -10.42 -9.29
C PHE A 103 -5.65 -11.66 -10.07
N THR A 104 -5.66 -11.57 -11.40
CA THR A 104 -5.07 -12.63 -12.25
C THR A 104 -3.63 -12.26 -12.56
N PRO A 105 -2.63 -13.10 -12.23
CA PRO A 105 -1.22 -12.81 -12.53
C PRO A 105 -0.99 -12.51 -14.01
N SER A 106 -0.30 -11.40 -14.30
CA SER A 106 0.01 -10.97 -15.66
C SER A 106 1.49 -10.63 -15.81
N THR A 107 2.05 -10.93 -16.99
CA THR A 107 3.42 -10.53 -17.38
C THR A 107 3.43 -9.32 -18.31
N ALA A 108 2.26 -8.75 -18.61
CA ALA A 108 2.14 -7.58 -19.47
C ALA A 108 2.85 -6.37 -18.86
N LEU A 109 3.15 -5.38 -19.71
CA LEU A 109 3.76 -4.13 -19.27
C LEU A 109 2.78 -3.34 -18.42
N VAL A 110 3.26 -2.71 -17.36
CA VAL A 110 2.41 -2.03 -16.36
C VAL A 110 1.55 -0.90 -16.97
N ASP A 111 2.03 -0.24 -18.02
CA ASP A 111 1.33 0.83 -18.75
C ASP A 111 0.21 0.31 -19.67
N THR A 112 0.16 -1.00 -19.89
CA THR A 112 -0.93 -1.67 -20.63
C THR A 112 -2.01 -2.25 -19.71
N LEU A 113 -1.78 -2.25 -18.40
CA LEU A 113 -2.72 -2.78 -17.41
C LEU A 113 -3.69 -1.70 -16.91
N GLY A 114 -4.95 -2.09 -16.73
CA GLY A 114 -5.99 -1.29 -16.12
C GLY A 114 -6.10 -1.51 -14.62
N ALA A 115 -6.96 -0.75 -13.95
CA ALA A 115 -7.17 -0.88 -12.51
C ALA A 115 -7.63 -2.30 -12.11
N ASP A 116 -8.52 -2.90 -12.91
CA ASP A 116 -9.10 -4.22 -12.65
C ASP A 116 -8.09 -5.38 -12.80
N ASP A 117 -6.92 -5.12 -13.39
CA ASP A 117 -5.83 -6.09 -13.46
C ASP A 117 -5.04 -6.18 -12.14
N PHE A 118 -5.27 -5.28 -11.19
CA PHE A 118 -4.61 -5.27 -9.88
C PHE A 118 -5.58 -5.64 -8.76
N ALA A 119 -5.01 -6.08 -7.63
CA ALA A 119 -5.76 -6.31 -6.41
C ALA A 119 -6.53 -5.05 -5.98
N GLN A 120 -7.83 -5.18 -5.78
CA GLN A 120 -8.69 -4.11 -5.27
C GLN A 120 -8.90 -4.27 -3.77
N ILE A 121 -8.62 -3.22 -3.01
CA ILE A 121 -8.82 -3.20 -1.55
C ILE A 121 -10.03 -2.35 -1.20
N GLN A 122 -10.72 -2.74 -0.14
CA GLN A 122 -11.79 -1.92 0.42
C GLN A 122 -11.23 -0.77 1.25
N LEU A 123 -11.99 0.33 1.29
CA LEU A 123 -11.68 1.47 2.14
C LEU A 123 -12.45 1.35 3.47
N LEU A 124 -11.78 1.68 4.56
CA LEU A 124 -12.39 1.91 5.86
C LEU A 124 -13.14 3.23 5.81
N THR A 125 -14.44 3.19 6.04
CA THR A 125 -15.28 4.38 6.18
C THR A 125 -15.61 4.63 7.65
N ILE A 126 -15.76 5.91 8.01
CA ILE A 126 -16.25 6.28 9.34
C ILE A 126 -17.77 6.05 9.33
N LYS A 127 -18.26 5.35 10.35
CA LYS A 127 -19.69 5.11 10.57
C LYS A 127 -20.30 6.21 11.43
#